data_AF-A0A973HWV2-F1
#
_entry.id   AF-A0A973HWV2-F1
#
_cell.length_a   1.000
_cell.length_b   1.000
_cell.length_c   1.000
_cell.angle_alpha   90.00
_cell.angle_beta   90.00
_cell.angle_gamma   90.00
#
_symmetry.space_group_name_H-M   'P 1'
#
loop_
_entity.id
_entity.type
_entity.pdbx_description
1 polymer ?
#
loop_
_entity_poly.entity_id
_entity_poly.type
_entity_poly.pdbx_seq_one_letter_code
_entity_poly.pdbx_strand_id
1 'polypeptide(L)'
;MRKIESSGREGSARELRPGLTGAAALAATLLFYLALQPFPDSTLNALFTQRGWVPYGISFLSAWAGVMLVVKFRLLGDHRRALQLDLLPRSLGERITPDNAGAFIEHLDAQPIAPGNPLCQRIRRGLLHFSARRDASQLVGQLGGQAQADADALESSYTLVRVFIWAVPILGFIGTVIGIGAAVGGFSESVGAAVDLDVMKESIGSVTGGLGIAFDTTLVALVMSILIMFPASSLQKAEEDFLAAVEDYTDEQLVVRLSGDDSEAGDPRLIEQAIHREMAGHHAELRAWSERLGQIGEALSAQVVSGWEKIDAQLRVRQEQQQEQLARWAAASQREGSEELAQTQRELLRDFRLSLEGMAAESRRIQEEGAQRLDEQLAGIERLHRRLQDEQQDAAGAQREQAQALIGAGEGLSRTLSRLRGEASEARAEASRQLQHFAESIREIAQVSREVQRGLLEGQEEQATNLRD
;
A
#
# COMPACT_ATOMS: atom_id res chain seq x y z
N MET A 1 50.47 -66.13 -7.41
CA MET A 1 49.09 -65.75 -7.02
C MET A 1 49.03 -64.57 -6.03
N ARG A 2 49.79 -64.55 -4.92
CA ARG A 2 49.72 -63.46 -3.90
C ARG A 2 50.23 -62.06 -4.33
N LYS A 3 50.96 -61.96 -5.45
CA LYS A 3 51.48 -60.69 -6.02
C LYS A 3 50.56 -60.06 -7.08
N ILE A 4 49.54 -60.81 -7.52
CA ILE A 4 48.56 -60.33 -8.52
C ILE A 4 47.39 -59.61 -7.83
N GLU A 5 47.03 -60.02 -6.61
CA GLU A 5 46.04 -59.32 -5.78
C GLU A 5 46.54 -57.96 -5.24
N SER A 6 47.86 -57.79 -5.00
CA SER A 6 48.38 -56.50 -4.53
C SER A 6 48.43 -55.47 -5.65
N SER A 7 48.70 -55.89 -6.89
CA SER A 7 48.69 -55.00 -8.07
C SER A 7 47.27 -54.61 -8.50
N GLY A 8 46.27 -55.48 -8.28
CA GLY A 8 44.86 -55.15 -8.46
C GLY A 8 44.33 -54.08 -7.48
N ARG A 9 44.97 -53.92 -6.31
CA ARG A 9 44.67 -52.83 -5.36
C ARG A 9 45.42 -51.53 -5.65
N GLU A 10 46.56 -51.59 -6.33
CA GLU A 10 47.33 -50.41 -6.71
C GLU A 10 46.79 -49.76 -8.00
N GLY A 11 46.18 -50.52 -8.92
CA GLY A 11 45.49 -49.97 -10.10
C GLY A 11 44.19 -49.22 -9.80
N SER A 12 43.59 -49.47 -8.62
CA SER A 12 42.43 -48.73 -8.08
C SER A 12 42.86 -47.38 -7.45
N ALA A 13 44.17 -47.12 -7.32
CA ALA A 13 44.73 -46.05 -6.47
C ALA A 13 44.71 -44.63 -7.07
N ARG A 14 43.93 -44.38 -8.13
CA ARG A 14 43.67 -43.01 -8.62
C ARG A 14 42.18 -42.67 -8.73
N GLU A 15 41.31 -43.41 -8.04
CA GLU A 15 40.04 -42.82 -7.62
C GLU A 15 40.36 -41.50 -6.90
N LEU A 16 39.85 -40.40 -7.44
CA LEU A 16 40.00 -39.06 -6.89
C LEU A 16 39.53 -39.08 -5.44
N ARG A 17 40.44 -39.35 -4.49
CA ARG A 17 40.11 -39.43 -3.07
C ARG A 17 39.41 -38.11 -2.73
N PRO A 18 38.10 -38.11 -2.41
CA PRO A 18 37.35 -36.86 -2.31
C PRO A 18 37.95 -35.90 -1.27
N GLY A 19 38.58 -36.45 -0.23
CA GLY A 19 39.31 -35.66 0.76
C GLY A 19 40.54 -34.91 0.21
N LEU A 20 41.29 -35.50 -0.75
CA LEU A 20 42.46 -34.85 -1.33
C LEU A 20 42.05 -33.74 -2.30
N THR A 21 41.03 -33.99 -3.14
CA THR A 21 40.50 -32.96 -4.05
C THR A 21 39.83 -31.83 -3.28
N GLY A 22 39.15 -32.13 -2.16
CA GLY A 22 38.58 -31.12 -1.26
C GLY A 22 39.64 -30.27 -0.57
N ALA A 23 40.75 -30.87 -0.10
CA ALA A 23 41.85 -30.11 0.48
C ALA A 23 42.54 -29.20 -0.56
N ALA A 24 42.77 -29.72 -1.76
CA ALA A 24 43.28 -28.92 -2.88
C ALA A 24 42.31 -27.81 -3.29
N ALA A 25 41.01 -28.06 -3.25
CA ALA A 25 39.97 -27.06 -3.51
C ALA A 25 39.96 -25.95 -2.46
N LEU A 26 40.12 -26.30 -1.18
CA LEU A 26 40.23 -25.32 -0.11
C LEU A 26 41.45 -24.43 -0.33
N ALA A 27 42.61 -25.02 -0.63
CA ALA A 27 43.83 -24.27 -0.95
C ALA A 27 43.64 -23.37 -2.18
N ALA A 28 43.00 -23.87 -3.24
CA ALA A 28 42.68 -23.09 -4.44
C ALA A 28 41.73 -21.92 -4.14
N THR A 29 40.74 -22.13 -3.26
CA THR A 29 39.81 -21.09 -2.82
C THR A 29 40.54 -20.03 -2.00
N LEU A 30 41.37 -20.42 -1.04
CA LEU A 30 42.19 -19.49 -0.27
C LEU A 30 43.14 -18.69 -1.16
N LEU A 31 43.77 -19.34 -2.14
CA LEU A 31 44.63 -18.67 -3.12
C LEU A 31 43.86 -17.67 -3.97
N PHE A 32 42.63 -18.02 -4.39
CA PHE A 32 41.75 -17.12 -5.13
C PHE A 32 41.45 -15.84 -4.31
N TYR A 33 41.07 -15.97 -3.04
CA TYR A 33 40.83 -14.80 -2.18
C TYR A 33 42.12 -14.02 -1.86
N LEU A 34 43.27 -14.70 -1.73
CA LEU A 34 44.56 -14.04 -1.56
C LEU A 34 44.94 -13.22 -2.80
N ALA A 35 44.64 -13.73 -3.99
CA ALA A 35 44.89 -13.03 -5.26
C ALA A 35 43.96 -11.81 -5.46
N LEU A 36 42.82 -11.76 -4.77
CA LEU A 36 41.91 -10.61 -4.80
C LEU A 36 42.33 -9.47 -3.85
N GLN A 37 43.08 -9.76 -2.78
CA GLN A 37 43.54 -8.74 -1.82
C GLN A 37 44.27 -7.52 -2.44
N PRO A 38 45.16 -7.66 -3.44
CA PRO A 38 45.83 -6.50 -4.04
C PRO A 38 44.91 -5.57 -4.84
N PHE A 39 43.65 -5.97 -5.11
CA PHE A 39 42.69 -5.21 -5.90
C PHE A 39 41.41 -4.89 -5.10
N PRO A 40 41.51 -4.14 -3.98
CA PRO A 40 40.40 -3.91 -3.07
C PRO A 40 39.21 -3.22 -3.74
N ASP A 41 39.47 -2.28 -4.65
CA ASP A 41 38.46 -1.45 -5.33
C ASP A 41 37.84 -2.11 -6.57
N SER A 42 38.26 -3.34 -6.92
CA SER A 42 37.71 -4.02 -8.10
C SER A 42 36.28 -4.51 -7.84
N THR A 43 35.40 -4.33 -8.84
CA THR A 43 34.02 -4.85 -8.79
C THR A 43 33.99 -6.36 -8.50
N LEU A 44 34.99 -7.09 -8.99
CA LEU A 44 35.12 -8.53 -8.78
C LEU A 44 35.45 -8.86 -7.32
N ASN A 45 36.38 -8.14 -6.68
CA ASN A 45 36.63 -8.31 -5.25
C ASN A 45 35.36 -8.00 -4.43
N ALA A 46 34.64 -6.92 -4.76
CA ALA A 46 33.40 -6.55 -4.08
C ALA A 46 32.32 -7.64 -4.20
N LEU A 47 32.16 -8.25 -5.38
CA LEU A 47 31.20 -9.33 -5.64
C LEU A 47 31.44 -10.57 -4.75
N PHE A 48 32.69 -10.93 -4.53
CA PHE A 48 33.03 -12.15 -3.77
C PHE A 48 33.24 -11.93 -2.27
N THR A 49 33.63 -10.72 -1.83
CA THR A 49 33.95 -10.47 -0.41
C THR A 49 32.89 -9.69 0.35
N GLN A 50 32.11 -8.83 -0.31
CA GLN A 50 31.18 -7.89 0.35
C GLN A 50 29.71 -8.33 0.29
N ARG A 51 29.39 -9.47 -0.35
CA ARG A 51 28.01 -9.95 -0.58
C ARG A 51 27.59 -11.07 0.40
N GLY A 52 28.21 -11.13 1.58
CA GLY A 52 27.89 -12.11 2.63
C GLY A 52 28.66 -13.44 2.51
N TRP A 53 28.19 -14.49 3.17
CA TRP A 53 28.89 -15.78 3.24
C TRP A 53 28.69 -16.67 1.98
N VAL A 54 27.62 -16.41 1.23
CA VAL A 54 27.19 -17.23 0.08
C VAL A 54 28.24 -17.29 -1.05
N PRO A 55 28.86 -16.17 -1.49
CA PRO A 55 29.93 -16.21 -2.50
C PRO A 55 31.13 -17.08 -2.12
N TYR A 56 31.47 -17.19 -0.82
CA TYR A 56 32.53 -18.08 -0.36
C TYR A 56 32.17 -19.55 -0.59
N GLY A 57 30.92 -19.93 -0.31
CA GLY A 57 30.42 -21.27 -0.59
C GLY A 57 30.40 -21.58 -2.10
N ILE A 58 29.94 -20.64 -2.92
CA ILE A 58 29.98 -20.76 -4.39
C ILE A 58 31.43 -20.97 -4.86
N SER A 59 32.35 -20.11 -4.42
CA SER A 59 33.77 -20.16 -4.80
C SER A 59 34.40 -21.50 -4.43
N PHE A 60 34.09 -22.02 -3.23
CA PHE A 60 34.61 -23.30 -2.76
C PHE A 60 34.12 -24.48 -3.61
N LEU A 61 32.80 -24.56 -3.86
CA LEU A 61 32.23 -25.62 -4.70
C LEU A 61 32.76 -25.55 -6.13
N SER A 62 32.88 -24.33 -6.68
CA SER A 62 33.44 -24.12 -8.01
C SER A 62 34.92 -24.48 -8.10
N ALA A 63 35.72 -24.12 -7.11
CA ALA A 63 37.12 -24.51 -7.03
C ALA A 63 37.27 -26.02 -6.92
N TRP A 64 36.40 -26.69 -6.15
CA TRP A 64 36.43 -28.15 -6.03
C TRP A 64 36.07 -28.84 -7.33
N ALA A 65 35.00 -28.41 -7.99
CA ALA A 65 34.65 -28.89 -9.32
C ALA A 65 35.81 -28.67 -10.31
N GLY A 66 36.39 -27.46 -10.33
CA GLY A 66 37.52 -27.11 -11.18
C GLY A 66 38.75 -28.00 -10.94
N VAL A 67 39.12 -28.26 -9.68
CA VAL A 67 40.23 -29.17 -9.34
C VAL A 67 39.96 -30.58 -9.86
N MET A 68 38.75 -31.11 -9.67
CA MET A 68 38.39 -32.45 -10.17
C MET A 68 38.50 -32.52 -11.70
N LEU A 69 37.98 -31.51 -12.40
CA LEU A 69 38.05 -31.43 -13.86
C LEU A 69 39.48 -31.32 -14.36
N VAL A 70 40.32 -30.51 -13.71
CA VAL A 70 41.74 -30.35 -14.08
C VAL A 70 42.51 -31.66 -13.87
N VAL A 71 42.25 -32.40 -12.80
CA VAL A 71 42.89 -33.71 -12.57
C VAL A 71 42.44 -34.70 -13.64
N LYS A 72 41.14 -34.80 -13.92
CA LYS A 72 40.60 -35.67 -14.98
C LYS A 72 41.14 -35.30 -16.37
N PHE A 73 41.21 -34.01 -16.70
CA PHE A 73 41.76 -33.53 -17.97
C PHE A 73 43.21 -33.95 -18.16
N ARG A 74 44.05 -33.84 -17.13
CA ARG A 74 45.43 -34.32 -17.18
C ARG A 74 45.50 -35.83 -17.31
N LEU A 75 44.68 -36.56 -16.56
CA LEU A 75 44.63 -38.02 -16.62
C LEU A 75 44.24 -38.53 -18.00
N LEU A 76 43.21 -37.94 -18.62
CA LEU A 76 42.79 -38.25 -19.98
C LEU A 76 43.91 -37.99 -20.99
N GLY A 77 44.63 -36.87 -20.85
CA GLY A 77 45.78 -36.55 -21.68
C GLY A 77 46.88 -37.62 -21.60
N ASP A 78 47.18 -38.09 -20.39
CA ASP A 78 48.13 -39.20 -20.17
C ASP A 78 47.60 -40.52 -20.74
N HIS A 79 46.30 -40.80 -20.60
CA HIS A 79 45.67 -42.01 -21.12
C HIS A 79 45.70 -42.08 -22.65
N ARG A 80 45.41 -40.97 -23.33
CA ARG A 80 45.42 -40.87 -24.81
C ARG A 80 46.78 -41.14 -25.42
N ARG A 81 47.88 -40.88 -24.71
CA ARG A 81 49.23 -41.18 -25.21
C ARG A 81 49.45 -42.68 -25.42
N ALA A 82 48.76 -43.55 -24.68
CA ALA A 82 48.91 -44.99 -24.84
C ALA A 82 48.38 -45.50 -26.19
N LEU A 83 47.39 -44.84 -26.78
CA LEU A 83 46.86 -45.19 -28.11
C LEU A 83 47.89 -44.96 -29.24
N GLN A 84 48.93 -44.16 -28.99
CA GLN A 84 50.00 -43.89 -29.97
C GLN A 84 51.14 -44.91 -29.89
N LEU A 85 51.16 -45.76 -28.86
CA LEU A 85 52.18 -46.78 -28.68
C LEU A 85 51.77 -48.07 -29.38
N ASP A 86 52.76 -48.78 -29.93
CA ASP A 86 52.55 -50.11 -30.47
C ASP A 86 52.51 -51.15 -29.33
N LEU A 87 51.32 -51.34 -28.75
CA LEU A 87 51.10 -52.24 -27.62
C LEU A 87 51.09 -53.72 -28.01
N LEU A 88 50.76 -54.03 -29.27
CA LEU A 88 50.64 -55.39 -29.80
C LEU A 88 51.50 -55.54 -31.06
N PRO A 89 52.85 -55.43 -30.95
CA PRO A 89 53.72 -55.35 -32.10
C PRO A 89 53.68 -56.64 -32.92
N ARG A 90 53.68 -56.51 -34.25
CA ARG A 90 53.67 -57.67 -35.16
C ARG A 90 54.96 -58.49 -35.12
N SER A 91 56.04 -57.95 -34.57
CA SER A 91 57.31 -58.67 -34.39
C SER A 91 57.24 -59.84 -33.40
N LEU A 92 56.30 -59.81 -32.45
CA LEU A 92 56.08 -60.91 -31.50
C LEU A 92 55.22 -62.05 -32.08
N GLY A 93 54.56 -61.80 -33.21
CA GLY A 93 53.73 -62.77 -33.92
C GLY A 93 52.56 -62.09 -34.61
N GLU A 94 52.25 -62.49 -35.84
CA GLU A 94 51.12 -61.93 -36.58
C GLU A 94 49.77 -62.30 -35.97
N ARG A 95 49.68 -63.48 -35.35
CA ARG A 95 48.51 -63.97 -34.59
C ARG A 95 48.85 -64.18 -33.13
N ILE A 96 47.87 -63.95 -32.26
CA ILE A 96 47.97 -64.15 -30.81
C ILE A 96 47.46 -65.55 -30.49
N THR A 97 48.35 -66.38 -29.96
CA THR A 97 48.08 -67.75 -29.52
C THR A 97 48.28 -67.85 -28.01
N PRO A 98 47.72 -68.86 -27.33
CA PRO A 98 47.92 -69.04 -25.89
C PRO A 98 49.40 -69.12 -25.48
N ASP A 99 50.27 -69.62 -26.38
CA ASP A 99 51.70 -69.80 -26.12
C ASP A 99 52.51 -68.50 -26.28
N ASN A 100 52.09 -67.57 -27.15
CA ASN A 100 52.78 -66.29 -27.33
C ASN A 100 52.17 -65.13 -26.52
N ALA A 101 50.96 -65.30 -25.97
CA ALA A 101 50.27 -64.29 -25.16
C ALA A 101 51.12 -63.77 -23.99
N GLY A 102 51.96 -64.62 -23.38
CA GLY A 102 52.88 -64.23 -22.32
C GLY A 102 53.89 -63.16 -22.77
N ALA A 103 54.45 -63.29 -23.97
CA ALA A 103 55.41 -62.33 -24.52
C ALA A 103 54.76 -60.96 -24.80
N PHE A 104 53.50 -60.95 -25.23
CA PHE A 104 52.73 -59.70 -25.39
C PHE A 104 52.47 -59.01 -24.04
N ILE A 105 52.19 -59.77 -22.98
CA ILE A 105 52.02 -59.22 -21.62
C ILE A 105 53.34 -58.63 -21.11
N GLU A 106 54.47 -59.30 -21.32
CA GLU A 106 55.78 -58.78 -20.93
C GLU A 106 56.13 -57.49 -21.69
N HIS A 107 55.85 -57.43 -23.00
CA HIS A 107 56.03 -56.21 -23.79
C HIS A 107 55.14 -55.06 -23.29
N LEU A 108 53.88 -55.36 -22.97
CA LEU A 108 52.94 -54.38 -22.44
C LEU A 108 53.39 -53.82 -21.08
N ASP A 109 53.85 -54.70 -20.17
CA ASP A 109 54.37 -54.32 -18.85
C ASP A 109 55.70 -53.53 -18.95
N ALA A 110 56.44 -53.66 -20.05
CA ALA A 110 57.67 -52.90 -20.32
C ALA A 110 57.41 -51.49 -20.90
N GLN A 111 56.19 -51.18 -21.35
CA GLN A 111 55.87 -49.86 -21.88
C GLN A 111 55.80 -48.80 -20.77
N PRO A 112 56.21 -47.54 -21.05
CA PRO A 112 56.18 -46.45 -20.07
C PRO A 112 54.75 -45.88 -19.89
N ILE A 113 53.78 -46.75 -19.55
CA ILE A 113 52.37 -46.39 -19.43
C ILE A 113 52.01 -46.34 -17.95
N ALA A 114 51.26 -45.31 -17.57
CA ALA A 114 50.81 -45.16 -16.19
C ALA A 114 49.96 -46.37 -15.74
N PRO A 115 50.19 -46.91 -14.54
CA PRO A 115 49.34 -47.96 -13.99
C PRO A 115 47.90 -47.44 -13.87
N GLY A 116 46.94 -48.21 -14.35
CA GLY A 116 45.51 -47.84 -14.38
C GLY A 116 45.01 -47.26 -15.71
N ASN A 117 45.82 -47.27 -16.78
CA ASN A 117 45.33 -46.95 -18.12
C ASN A 117 44.30 -48.01 -18.60
N PRO A 118 43.05 -47.61 -18.97
CA PRO A 118 42.00 -48.54 -19.37
C PRO A 118 42.38 -49.46 -20.54
N LEU A 119 43.11 -48.94 -21.53
CA LEU A 119 43.55 -49.69 -22.70
C LEU A 119 44.47 -50.85 -22.31
N CYS A 120 45.52 -50.54 -21.55
CA CYS A 120 46.49 -51.54 -21.10
C CYS A 120 45.83 -52.57 -20.18
N GLN A 121 44.93 -52.12 -19.31
CA GLN A 121 44.23 -53.02 -18.42
C GLN A 121 43.31 -53.97 -19.18
N ARG A 122 42.59 -53.49 -20.21
CA ARG A 122 41.73 -54.31 -21.09
C ARG A 122 42.54 -55.33 -21.88
N ILE A 123 43.63 -54.91 -22.53
CA ILE A 123 44.52 -55.81 -23.28
C ILE A 123 45.14 -56.85 -22.35
N ARG A 124 45.70 -56.43 -21.21
CA ARG A 124 46.34 -57.33 -20.24
C ARG A 124 45.37 -58.37 -19.69
N ARG A 125 44.18 -57.93 -19.26
CA ARG A 125 43.13 -58.85 -18.78
C ARG A 125 42.72 -59.82 -19.89
N GLY A 126 42.54 -59.33 -21.11
CA GLY A 126 42.16 -60.18 -22.23
C GLY A 126 43.21 -61.23 -22.59
N LEU A 127 44.49 -60.84 -22.69
CA LEU A 127 45.59 -61.77 -22.94
C LEU A 127 45.74 -62.82 -21.82
N LEU A 128 45.63 -62.39 -20.55
CA LEU A 128 45.67 -63.31 -19.41
C LEU A 128 44.51 -64.33 -19.47
N HIS A 129 43.29 -63.86 -19.73
CA HIS A 129 42.12 -64.74 -19.87
C HIS A 129 42.27 -65.72 -21.04
N PHE A 130 42.74 -65.24 -22.19
CA PHE A 130 42.98 -66.07 -23.36
C PHE A 130 44.04 -67.14 -23.12
N SER A 131 45.17 -66.75 -22.49
CA SER A 131 46.26 -67.70 -22.16
C SER A 131 45.80 -68.82 -21.22
N ALA A 132 44.87 -68.52 -20.29
CA ALA A 132 44.38 -69.47 -19.31
C ALA A 132 43.24 -70.36 -19.81
N ARG A 133 42.31 -69.82 -20.62
CA ARG A 133 41.08 -70.52 -21.04
C ARG A 133 41.11 -71.08 -22.45
N ARG A 134 42.00 -70.58 -23.31
CA ARG A 134 42.13 -70.95 -24.74
C ARG A 134 40.85 -70.82 -25.58
N ASP A 135 39.88 -70.00 -25.13
CA ASP A 135 38.62 -69.75 -25.83
C ASP A 135 38.55 -68.27 -26.24
N ALA A 136 38.61 -68.01 -27.55
CA ALA A 136 38.51 -66.66 -28.11
C ALA A 136 37.07 -66.11 -28.09
N SER A 137 36.05 -66.97 -28.17
CA SER A 137 34.64 -66.54 -28.20
C SER A 137 34.18 -66.01 -26.85
N GLN A 138 34.57 -66.69 -25.76
CA GLN A 138 34.31 -66.22 -24.39
C GLN A 138 35.04 -64.92 -24.06
N LEU A 139 36.19 -64.66 -24.71
CA LEU A 139 36.94 -63.44 -24.46
C LEU A 139 36.18 -62.20 -24.98
N VAL A 140 35.58 -62.28 -26.17
CA VAL A 140 34.83 -61.13 -26.74
C VAL A 140 33.71 -60.68 -25.80
N GLY A 141 32.92 -61.61 -25.27
CA GLY A 141 31.88 -61.29 -24.28
C GLY A 141 32.42 -60.72 -22.97
N GLN A 142 33.59 -61.15 -22.52
CA GLN A 142 34.25 -60.58 -21.34
C GLN A 142 34.78 -59.17 -21.59
N LEU A 143 35.33 -58.90 -22.77
CA LEU A 143 35.80 -57.59 -23.18
C LEU A 143 34.65 -56.59 -23.29
N GLY A 144 33.51 -57.00 -23.85
CA GLY A 144 32.29 -56.19 -23.89
C GLY A 144 31.74 -55.88 -22.50
N GLY A 145 31.67 -56.88 -21.61
CA GLY A 145 31.29 -56.66 -20.21
C GLY A 145 32.24 -55.71 -19.46
N GLN A 146 33.53 -55.74 -19.80
CA GLN A 146 34.51 -54.80 -19.25
C GLN A 146 34.33 -53.38 -19.82
N ALA A 147 34.02 -53.24 -21.11
CA ALA A 147 33.71 -51.96 -21.74
C ALA A 147 32.56 -51.26 -21.03
N GLN A 148 31.48 -51.99 -20.77
CA GLN A 148 30.32 -51.48 -20.04
C GLN A 148 30.71 -51.06 -18.62
N ALA A 149 31.50 -51.88 -17.91
CA ALA A 149 31.95 -51.53 -16.56
C ALA A 149 32.84 -50.27 -16.54
N ASP A 150 33.69 -50.09 -17.56
CA ASP A 150 34.53 -48.90 -17.71
C ASP A 150 33.66 -47.65 -18.01
N ALA A 151 32.59 -47.79 -18.80
CA ALA A 151 31.61 -46.73 -19.07
C ALA A 151 30.79 -46.35 -17.82
N ASP A 152 30.30 -47.33 -17.06
CA ASP A 152 29.57 -47.10 -15.81
C ASP A 152 30.45 -46.41 -14.76
N ALA A 153 31.73 -46.82 -14.67
CA ALA A 153 32.72 -46.19 -13.79
C ALA A 153 32.99 -44.74 -14.20
N LEU A 154 33.08 -44.46 -15.51
CA LEU A 154 33.18 -43.11 -16.03
C LEU A 154 31.97 -42.27 -15.61
N GLU A 155 30.75 -42.75 -15.81
CA GLU A 155 29.53 -42.04 -15.43
C GLU A 155 29.49 -41.72 -13.93
N SER A 156 29.81 -42.72 -13.11
CA SER A 156 29.87 -42.60 -11.64
C SER A 156 30.88 -41.56 -11.18
N SER A 157 32.03 -41.46 -11.87
CA SER A 157 33.08 -40.50 -11.53
C SER A 157 32.67 -39.03 -11.68
N TYR A 158 31.62 -38.73 -12.46
CA TYR A 158 31.06 -37.38 -12.63
C TYR A 158 29.92 -37.06 -11.66
N THR A 159 29.43 -38.02 -10.87
CA THR A 159 28.28 -37.79 -9.97
C THR A 159 28.53 -36.61 -9.02
N LEU A 160 29.71 -36.52 -8.41
CA LEU A 160 30.02 -35.40 -7.50
C LEU A 160 30.11 -34.04 -8.23
N VAL A 161 30.64 -34.02 -9.46
CA VAL A 161 30.68 -32.80 -10.30
C VAL A 161 29.26 -32.34 -10.64
N ARG A 162 28.36 -33.27 -11.00
CA ARG A 162 26.93 -32.96 -11.25
C ARG A 162 26.23 -32.40 -10.01
N VAL A 163 26.52 -32.95 -8.83
CA VAL A 163 26.01 -32.41 -7.56
C VAL A 163 26.44 -30.95 -7.37
N PHE A 164 27.70 -30.60 -7.68
CA PHE A 164 28.16 -29.20 -7.58
C PHE A 164 27.53 -28.28 -8.61
N ILE A 165 27.37 -28.74 -9.87
CA ILE A 165 26.67 -27.97 -10.92
C ILE A 165 25.25 -27.61 -10.48
N TRP A 166 24.56 -28.52 -9.77
CA TRP A 166 23.22 -28.29 -9.23
C TRP A 166 23.22 -27.45 -7.94
N ALA A 167 24.18 -27.68 -7.04
CA ALA A 167 24.25 -27.00 -5.75
C ALA A 167 24.58 -25.50 -5.88
N VAL A 168 25.44 -25.12 -6.83
CA VAL A 168 25.88 -23.72 -6.99
C VAL A 168 24.72 -22.76 -7.29
N PRO A 169 23.83 -23.00 -8.27
CA PRO A 169 22.66 -22.15 -8.52
C PRO A 169 21.69 -22.08 -7.34
N ILE A 170 21.48 -23.20 -6.63
CA ILE A 170 20.61 -23.24 -5.45
C ILE A 170 21.19 -22.38 -4.34
N LEU A 171 22.50 -22.46 -4.12
CA LEU A 171 23.19 -21.63 -3.15
C LEU A 171 23.08 -20.13 -3.51
N GLY A 172 23.15 -19.80 -4.81
CA GLY A 172 22.87 -18.45 -5.32
C GLY A 172 21.44 -17.98 -5.04
N PHE A 173 20.45 -18.83 -5.30
CA PHE A 173 19.05 -18.55 -5.00
C PHE A 173 18.82 -18.34 -3.50
N ILE A 174 19.42 -19.17 -2.65
CA ILE A 174 19.41 -18.99 -1.19
C ILE A 174 19.99 -17.63 -0.81
N GLY A 175 21.10 -17.22 -1.42
CA GLY A 175 21.69 -15.89 -1.23
C GLY A 175 20.71 -14.77 -1.58
N THR A 176 19.95 -14.91 -2.66
CA THR A 176 18.92 -13.94 -3.04
C THR A 176 17.76 -13.90 -2.06
N VAL A 177 17.27 -15.05 -1.60
CA VAL A 177 16.19 -15.11 -0.61
C VAL A 177 16.62 -14.43 0.69
N ILE A 178 17.86 -14.66 1.14
CA ILE A 178 18.42 -14.00 2.33
C ILE A 178 18.56 -12.50 2.09
N GLY A 179 19.11 -12.07 0.95
CA GLY A 179 19.33 -10.66 0.63
C GLY A 179 18.02 -9.86 0.49
N ILE A 180 17.03 -10.42 -0.22
CA ILE A 180 15.69 -9.83 -0.33
C ILE A 180 15.01 -9.79 1.04
N GLY A 181 15.08 -10.88 1.81
CA GLY A 181 14.50 -10.94 3.15
C GLY A 181 15.06 -9.88 4.09
N ALA A 182 16.39 -9.68 4.07
CA ALA A 182 17.05 -8.64 4.84
C ALA A 182 16.67 -7.22 4.38
N ALA A 183 16.60 -6.99 3.06
CA ALA A 183 16.22 -5.71 2.50
C ALA A 183 14.77 -5.33 2.87
N VAL A 184 13.81 -6.26 2.70
CA VAL A 184 12.40 -6.03 3.03
C VAL A 184 12.19 -5.90 4.54
N GLY A 185 12.88 -6.70 5.36
CA GLY A 185 12.81 -6.60 6.81
C GLY A 185 13.25 -5.23 7.33
N GLY A 186 14.41 -4.73 6.86
CA GLY A 186 14.91 -3.41 7.24
C GLY A 186 14.01 -2.25 6.79
N PHE A 187 13.34 -2.38 5.64
CA PHE A 187 12.35 -1.40 5.18
C PHE A 187 11.11 -1.33 6.08
N SER A 188 10.58 -2.48 6.48
CA SER A 188 9.38 -2.54 7.30
C SER A 188 9.60 -1.90 8.68
N GLU A 189 10.80 -2.08 9.25
CA GLU A 189 11.20 -1.48 10.51
C GLU A 189 11.38 0.04 10.39
N SER A 190 12.02 0.51 9.32
CA SER A 190 12.30 1.92 9.14
C SER A 190 11.06 2.74 8.78
N VAL A 191 10.10 2.18 8.02
CA VAL A 191 8.79 2.80 7.75
C VAL A 191 7.91 2.86 9.01
N GLY A 192 8.00 1.86 9.90
CA GLY A 192 7.29 1.89 11.19
C GLY A 192 7.79 2.96 12.16
N ALA A 193 9.05 3.39 12.00
CA ALA A 193 9.69 4.42 12.82
C ALA A 193 9.74 5.81 12.15
N ALA A 194 9.39 5.92 10.86
CA ALA A 194 9.60 7.13 10.08
C ALA A 194 8.52 8.21 10.33
N VAL A 195 8.92 9.29 11.01
CA VAL A 195 8.21 10.59 11.03
C VAL A 195 8.83 11.57 10.02
N ASP A 196 10.05 11.30 9.54
CA ASP A 196 10.86 12.21 8.71
C ASP A 196 11.17 11.68 7.31
N LEU A 197 11.18 12.60 6.33
CA LEU A 197 11.37 12.30 4.90
C LEU A 197 12.78 11.80 4.58
N ASP A 198 13.79 12.26 5.32
CA ASP A 198 15.20 11.86 5.14
C ASP A 198 15.44 10.40 5.53
N VAL A 199 14.80 9.93 6.61
CA VAL A 199 14.83 8.51 7.04
C VAL A 199 14.23 7.61 5.96
N MET A 200 13.16 8.07 5.31
CA MET A 200 12.51 7.31 4.25
C MET A 200 13.38 7.22 2.98
N LYS A 201 14.09 8.30 2.61
CA LYS A 201 15.05 8.30 1.49
C LYS A 201 16.23 7.35 1.74
N GLU A 202 16.78 7.38 2.94
CA GLU A 202 17.88 6.47 3.33
C GLU A 202 17.43 5.01 3.36
N SER A 203 16.21 4.75 3.84
CA SER A 203 15.58 3.43 3.82
C SER A 203 15.46 2.86 2.41
N ILE A 204 14.97 3.64 1.45
CA ILE A 204 14.85 3.20 0.05
C ILE A 204 16.23 2.92 -0.56
N GLY A 205 17.24 3.75 -0.24
CA GLY A 205 18.62 3.52 -0.66
C GLY A 205 19.20 2.22 -0.11
N SER A 206 18.98 1.95 1.18
CA SER A 206 19.41 0.70 1.83
C SER A 206 18.75 -0.54 1.21
N VAL A 207 17.44 -0.48 0.95
CA VAL A 207 16.68 -1.57 0.32
C VAL A 207 17.16 -1.86 -1.09
N THR A 208 17.35 -0.81 -1.90
CA THR A 208 17.84 -0.97 -3.27
C THR A 208 19.26 -1.51 -3.31
N GLY A 209 20.12 -1.11 -2.37
CA GLY A 209 21.45 -1.71 -2.18
C GLY A 209 21.41 -3.19 -1.80
N GLY A 210 20.56 -3.56 -0.84
CA GLY A 210 20.36 -4.95 -0.40
C GLY A 210 19.81 -5.85 -1.51
N LEU A 211 18.89 -5.33 -2.32
CA LEU A 211 18.37 -6.02 -3.50
C LEU A 211 19.45 -6.20 -4.59
N GLY A 212 20.30 -5.20 -4.79
CA GLY A 212 21.46 -5.31 -5.68
C GLY A 212 22.43 -6.41 -5.24
N ILE A 213 22.74 -6.47 -3.94
CA ILE A 213 23.57 -7.55 -3.34
C ILE A 213 22.99 -8.94 -3.61
N ALA A 214 21.67 -9.07 -3.46
CA ALA A 214 20.94 -10.32 -3.70
C ALA A 214 21.10 -10.78 -5.17
N PHE A 215 20.81 -9.89 -6.12
CA PHE A 215 20.92 -10.20 -7.55
C PHE A 215 22.35 -10.51 -7.98
N ASP A 216 23.34 -9.75 -7.51
CA ASP A 216 24.76 -10.00 -7.76
C ASP A 216 25.16 -11.41 -7.35
N THR A 217 24.70 -11.87 -6.18
CA THR A 217 25.02 -13.21 -5.66
C THR A 217 24.47 -14.32 -6.54
N THR A 218 23.26 -14.15 -7.08
CA THR A 218 22.69 -15.10 -8.05
C THR A 218 23.39 -15.04 -9.40
N LEU A 219 23.73 -13.83 -9.88
CA LEU A 219 24.47 -13.68 -11.13
C LEU A 219 25.80 -14.42 -11.07
N VAL A 220 26.56 -14.25 -9.99
CA VAL A 220 27.82 -14.97 -9.75
C VAL A 220 27.58 -16.48 -9.73
N ALA A 221 26.55 -16.97 -9.02
CA ALA A 221 26.24 -18.40 -8.98
C ALA A 221 25.96 -18.99 -10.37
N LEU A 222 25.16 -18.30 -11.19
CA LEU A 222 24.82 -18.76 -12.54
C LEU A 222 26.05 -18.78 -13.45
N VAL A 223 26.85 -17.71 -13.43
CA VAL A 223 28.09 -17.63 -14.22
C VAL A 223 29.05 -18.75 -13.80
N MET A 224 29.26 -18.95 -12.51
CA MET A 224 30.13 -20.01 -12.01
C MET A 224 29.62 -21.41 -12.36
N SER A 225 28.29 -21.64 -12.32
CA SER A 225 27.70 -22.92 -12.72
C SER A 225 27.95 -23.21 -14.21
N ILE A 226 27.78 -22.22 -15.08
CA ILE A 226 28.08 -22.36 -16.52
C ILE A 226 29.57 -22.65 -16.76
N LEU A 227 30.46 -21.96 -16.04
CA LEU A 227 31.91 -22.16 -16.13
C LEU A 227 32.36 -23.56 -15.69
N ILE A 228 31.57 -24.28 -14.90
CA ILE A 228 31.83 -25.67 -14.51
C ILE A 228 31.16 -26.64 -15.49
N MET A 229 29.89 -26.39 -15.80
CA MET A 229 29.05 -27.29 -16.60
C MET A 229 29.64 -27.51 -18.00
N PHE A 230 30.05 -26.44 -18.69
CA PHE A 230 30.54 -26.56 -20.06
C PHE A 230 31.85 -27.38 -20.15
N PRO A 231 32.91 -27.09 -19.38
CA PRO A 231 34.10 -27.93 -19.36
C PRO A 231 33.84 -29.35 -18.87
N ALA A 232 32.94 -29.54 -17.89
CA ALA A 232 32.59 -30.87 -17.39
C ALA A 232 31.97 -31.73 -18.50
N SER A 233 30.96 -31.23 -19.20
CA SER A 233 30.32 -31.95 -20.31
C SER A 233 31.30 -32.22 -21.46
N SER A 234 32.16 -31.25 -21.80
CA SER A 234 33.17 -31.45 -22.84
C SER A 234 34.21 -32.50 -22.45
N LEU A 235 34.62 -32.54 -21.18
CA LEU A 235 35.59 -33.51 -20.70
C LEU A 235 34.98 -34.90 -20.58
N GLN A 236 33.74 -35.01 -20.11
CA GLN A 236 33.02 -36.28 -20.05
C GLN A 236 32.94 -36.90 -21.45
N LYS A 237 32.51 -36.10 -22.45
CA LYS A 237 32.48 -36.54 -23.85
C LYS A 237 33.87 -36.98 -24.35
N ALA A 238 34.92 -36.22 -24.01
CA ALA A 238 36.27 -36.56 -24.42
C ALA A 238 36.81 -37.86 -23.78
N GLU A 239 36.35 -38.20 -22.56
CA GLU A 239 36.62 -39.48 -21.89
C GLU A 239 35.80 -40.63 -22.51
N GLU A 240 34.53 -40.39 -22.87
CA GLU A 240 33.67 -41.35 -23.61
C GLU A 240 34.28 -41.68 -24.99
N ASP A 241 34.66 -40.66 -25.77
CA ASP A 241 35.32 -40.81 -27.07
C ASP A 241 36.65 -41.61 -26.94
N PHE A 242 37.35 -41.44 -25.81
CA PHE A 242 38.57 -42.22 -25.54
C PHE A 242 38.25 -43.69 -25.24
N LEU A 243 37.21 -43.99 -24.46
CA LEU A 243 36.80 -45.37 -24.21
C LEU A 243 36.33 -46.07 -25.49
N ALA A 244 35.63 -45.36 -26.38
CA ALA A 244 35.27 -45.87 -27.70
C ALA A 244 36.53 -46.19 -28.53
N ALA A 245 37.53 -45.30 -28.55
CA ALA A 245 38.80 -45.58 -29.24
C ALA A 245 39.56 -46.77 -28.62
N VAL A 246 39.43 -47.02 -27.32
CA VAL A 246 39.99 -48.20 -26.65
C VAL A 246 39.28 -49.49 -27.07
N GLU A 247 37.96 -49.42 -27.24
CA GLU A 247 37.16 -50.52 -27.77
C GLU A 247 37.57 -50.85 -29.21
N ASP A 248 37.56 -49.86 -30.10
CA ASP A 248 37.99 -50.01 -31.49
C ASP A 248 39.40 -50.62 -31.60
N TYR A 249 40.35 -50.12 -30.80
CA TYR A 249 41.71 -50.68 -30.77
C TYR A 249 41.72 -52.15 -30.33
N THR A 250 40.92 -52.49 -29.32
CA THR A 250 40.85 -53.86 -28.80
C THR A 250 40.23 -54.78 -29.84
N ASP A 251 39.19 -54.35 -30.53
CA ASP A 251 38.53 -55.18 -31.54
C ASP A 251 39.44 -55.39 -32.76
N GLU A 252 40.04 -54.31 -33.28
CA GLU A 252 40.88 -54.38 -34.48
C GLU A 252 42.24 -55.06 -34.25
N GLN A 253 42.89 -54.81 -33.11
CA GLN A 253 44.26 -55.27 -32.86
C GLN A 253 44.35 -56.49 -31.95
N LEU A 254 43.41 -56.67 -31.02
CA LEU A 254 43.39 -57.85 -30.15
C LEU A 254 42.46 -58.92 -30.73
N VAL A 255 41.16 -58.63 -30.89
CA VAL A 255 40.14 -59.66 -31.22
C VAL A 255 40.42 -60.31 -32.57
N VAL A 256 40.63 -59.53 -33.63
CA VAL A 256 40.90 -60.04 -34.98
C VAL A 256 42.15 -60.93 -35.04
N ARG A 257 43.12 -60.72 -34.16
CA ARG A 257 44.40 -61.44 -34.17
C ARG A 257 44.40 -62.68 -33.28
N LEU A 258 43.35 -62.93 -32.49
CA LEU A 258 43.24 -64.15 -31.68
C LEU A 258 42.95 -65.35 -32.58
N SER A 259 43.76 -66.39 -32.47
CA SER A 259 43.50 -67.68 -33.12
C SER A 259 43.19 -68.72 -32.07
N GLY A 260 41.93 -69.15 -32.01
CA GLY A 260 41.55 -70.39 -31.33
C GLY A 260 41.83 -71.57 -32.26
N ASP A 261 42.49 -72.61 -31.75
CA ASP A 261 42.58 -73.89 -32.43
C ASP A 261 41.15 -74.45 -32.60
N ASP A 262 40.81 -74.82 -33.83
CA ASP A 262 39.61 -75.54 -34.27
C ASP A 262 38.23 -74.95 -33.92
N SER A 263 37.65 -74.20 -34.85
CA SER A 263 36.25 -74.36 -35.31
C SER A 263 35.88 -73.29 -36.32
N GLU A 264 34.82 -73.54 -37.09
CA GLU A 264 34.16 -72.69 -38.10
C GLU A 264 33.66 -71.31 -37.59
N ALA A 265 34.38 -70.65 -36.68
CA ALA A 265 34.10 -69.34 -36.10
C ALA A 265 34.62 -68.17 -36.96
N GLY A 266 34.94 -68.43 -38.23
CA GLY A 266 35.44 -67.46 -39.19
C GLY A 266 34.38 -66.87 -40.12
N ASP A 267 33.08 -67.04 -39.84
CA ASP A 267 32.04 -66.40 -40.63
C ASP A 267 31.90 -64.92 -40.22
N PRO A 268 32.33 -63.96 -41.05
CA PRO A 268 32.29 -62.52 -40.72
C PRO A 268 30.88 -62.03 -40.37
N ARG A 269 29.84 -62.75 -40.84
CA ARG A 269 28.44 -62.44 -40.61
C ARG A 269 27.97 -62.70 -39.17
N LEU A 270 28.57 -63.67 -38.47
CA LEU A 270 28.25 -63.95 -37.06
C LEU A 270 28.87 -62.89 -36.14
N ILE A 271 30.07 -62.42 -36.49
CA ILE A 271 30.76 -61.32 -35.82
C ILE A 271 30.02 -60.01 -36.09
N GLU A 272 29.62 -59.75 -37.35
CA GLU A 272 28.80 -58.60 -37.74
C GLU A 272 27.43 -58.59 -37.04
N GLN A 273 26.78 -59.76 -36.89
CA GLN A 273 25.51 -59.88 -36.16
C GLN A 273 25.68 -59.72 -34.63
N ALA A 274 26.80 -60.15 -34.04
CA ALA A 274 27.09 -59.92 -32.63
C ALA A 274 27.35 -58.42 -32.36
N ILE A 275 28.21 -57.80 -33.19
CA ILE A 275 28.51 -56.36 -33.14
C ILE A 275 27.24 -55.52 -33.34
N HIS A 276 26.37 -55.85 -34.30
CA HIS A 276 25.11 -55.14 -34.49
C HIS A 276 24.10 -55.31 -33.34
N ARG A 277 24.13 -56.46 -32.65
CA ARG A 277 23.25 -56.76 -31.51
C ARG A 277 23.69 -56.01 -30.25
N GLU A 278 24.99 -55.80 -30.07
CA GLU A 278 25.56 -54.97 -28.98
C GLU A 278 25.44 -53.46 -29.27
N MET A 279 25.67 -53.01 -30.51
CA MET A 279 25.45 -51.62 -30.93
C MET A 279 23.99 -51.18 -30.79
N ALA A 280 23.02 -52.09 -30.90
CA ALA A 280 21.61 -51.80 -30.68
C ALA A 280 21.29 -51.49 -29.20
N GLY A 281 22.03 -52.08 -28.26
CA GLY A 281 21.92 -51.78 -26.83
C GLY A 281 22.43 -50.37 -26.50
N HIS A 282 23.59 -50.00 -27.03
CA HIS A 282 24.20 -48.69 -26.80
C HIS A 282 23.34 -47.52 -27.34
N HIS A 283 22.71 -47.68 -28.51
CA HIS A 283 21.77 -46.68 -29.03
C HIS A 283 20.45 -46.62 -28.25
N ALA A 284 19.99 -47.74 -27.68
CA ALA A 284 18.79 -47.77 -26.85
C ALA A 284 19.04 -47.07 -25.50
N GLU A 285 20.22 -47.24 -24.91
CA GLU A 285 20.62 -46.58 -23.67
C GLU A 285 20.89 -45.08 -23.87
N LEU A 286 21.55 -44.66 -24.95
CA LEU A 286 21.71 -43.24 -25.30
C LEU A 286 20.38 -42.52 -25.49
N ARG A 287 19.41 -43.17 -26.14
CA ARG A 287 18.04 -42.64 -26.25
C ARG A 287 17.36 -42.62 -24.89
N ALA A 288 17.46 -43.68 -24.10
CA ALA A 288 16.89 -43.72 -22.75
C ALA A 288 17.51 -42.66 -21.83
N TRP A 289 18.79 -42.34 -21.98
CA TRP A 289 19.47 -41.30 -21.23
C TRP A 289 19.08 -39.90 -21.72
N SER A 290 18.99 -39.69 -23.03
CA SER A 290 18.40 -38.48 -23.64
C SER A 290 16.97 -38.24 -23.13
N GLU A 291 16.18 -39.30 -23.02
CA GLU A 291 14.78 -39.25 -22.59
C GLU A 291 14.67 -39.05 -21.08
N ARG A 292 15.56 -39.65 -20.27
CA ARG A 292 15.71 -39.35 -18.85
C ARG A 292 16.18 -37.91 -18.60
N LEU A 293 17.08 -37.38 -19.42
CA LEU A 293 17.48 -35.97 -19.37
C LEU A 293 16.34 -35.03 -19.78
N GLY A 294 15.55 -35.42 -20.79
CA GLY A 294 14.31 -34.74 -21.15
C GLY A 294 13.33 -34.71 -19.99
N GLN A 295 13.15 -35.84 -19.30
CA GLN A 295 12.28 -35.96 -18.12
C GLN A 295 12.81 -35.18 -16.91
N ILE A 296 14.14 -35.13 -16.69
CA ILE A 296 14.74 -34.30 -15.65
C ILE A 296 14.58 -32.82 -16.00
N GLY A 297 14.78 -32.44 -17.26
CA GLY A 297 14.55 -31.08 -17.75
C GLY A 297 13.10 -30.65 -17.63
N GLU A 298 12.15 -31.51 -17.99
CA GLU A 298 10.72 -31.30 -17.82
C GLU A 298 10.33 -31.28 -16.34
N ALA A 299 10.86 -32.17 -15.50
CA ALA A 299 10.56 -32.20 -14.07
C ALA A 299 11.12 -30.95 -13.36
N LEU A 300 12.33 -30.51 -13.71
CA LEU A 300 12.93 -29.29 -13.16
C LEU A 300 12.15 -28.05 -13.62
N SER A 301 11.78 -28.00 -14.91
CA SER A 301 10.95 -26.93 -15.47
C SER A 301 9.56 -26.92 -14.84
N ALA A 302 8.89 -28.08 -14.72
CA ALA A 302 7.58 -28.21 -14.09
C ALA A 302 7.62 -27.88 -12.60
N GLN A 303 8.71 -28.21 -11.89
CA GLN A 303 8.88 -27.89 -10.47
C GLN A 303 9.17 -26.40 -10.26
N VAL A 304 9.91 -25.76 -11.16
CA VAL A 304 10.14 -24.30 -11.16
C VAL A 304 8.86 -23.55 -11.55
N VAL A 305 8.12 -24.01 -12.57
CA VAL A 305 6.86 -23.42 -13.02
C VAL A 305 5.77 -23.57 -11.96
N SER A 306 5.59 -24.76 -11.39
CA SER A 306 4.61 -24.97 -10.30
C SER A 306 5.01 -24.26 -9.00
N GLY A 307 6.32 -24.12 -8.74
CA GLY A 307 6.84 -23.26 -7.68
C GLY A 307 6.49 -21.80 -7.91
N TRP A 308 6.66 -21.31 -9.14
CA TRP A 308 6.29 -19.96 -9.55
C TRP A 308 4.79 -19.72 -9.48
N GLU A 309 3.94 -20.64 -9.95
CA GLU A 309 2.49 -20.52 -9.86
C GLU A 309 2.00 -20.48 -8.41
N LYS A 310 2.58 -21.28 -7.51
CA LYS A 310 2.24 -21.24 -6.08
C LYS A 310 2.66 -19.94 -5.42
N ILE A 311 3.86 -19.45 -5.72
CA ILE A 311 4.36 -18.17 -5.21
C ILE A 311 3.50 -17.03 -5.74
N ASP A 312 3.17 -17.05 -7.02
CA ASP A 312 2.35 -16.04 -7.69
C ASP A 312 0.89 -16.05 -7.19
N ALA A 313 0.30 -17.23 -7.00
CA ALA A 313 -1.02 -17.36 -6.36
C ALA A 313 -1.00 -16.86 -4.92
N GLN A 314 0.04 -17.18 -4.14
CA GLN A 314 0.20 -16.66 -2.78
C GLN A 314 0.43 -15.14 -2.77
N LEU A 315 1.13 -14.60 -3.77
CA LEU A 315 1.38 -13.17 -3.90
C LEU A 315 0.10 -12.43 -4.26
N ARG A 316 -0.73 -12.97 -5.17
CA ARG A 316 -2.05 -12.42 -5.51
C ARG A 316 -2.98 -12.41 -4.30
N VAL A 317 -3.09 -13.53 -3.58
CA VAL A 317 -3.93 -13.61 -2.37
C VAL A 317 -3.43 -12.64 -1.29
N ARG A 318 -2.11 -12.51 -1.11
CA ARG A 318 -1.55 -11.50 -0.20
C ARG A 318 -1.83 -10.08 -0.67
N GLN A 319 -1.68 -9.78 -1.95
CA GLN A 319 -1.94 -8.45 -2.51
C GLN A 319 -3.42 -8.07 -2.39
N GLU A 320 -4.34 -9.00 -2.66
CA GLU A 320 -5.78 -8.80 -2.48
C GLU A 320 -6.11 -8.55 -1.00
N GLN A 321 -5.53 -9.34 -0.08
CA GLN A 321 -5.69 -9.12 1.36
C GLN A 321 -5.10 -7.78 1.81
N GLN A 322 -3.96 -7.36 1.27
CA GLN A 322 -3.35 -6.07 1.55
C GLN A 322 -4.18 -4.90 1.02
N GLN A 323 -4.70 -5.02 -0.20
CA GLN A 323 -5.59 -4.02 -0.80
C GLN A 323 -6.91 -3.91 -0.04
N GLU A 324 -7.51 -5.03 0.37
CA GLU A 324 -8.71 -5.01 1.20
C GLU A 324 -8.46 -4.37 2.57
N GLN A 325 -7.33 -4.66 3.21
CA GLN A 325 -6.98 -4.01 4.49
C GLN A 325 -6.79 -2.50 4.31
N LEU A 326 -6.09 -2.06 3.26
CA LEU A 326 -5.93 -0.65 2.94
C LEU A 326 -7.27 0.03 2.63
N ALA A 327 -8.16 -0.63 1.88
CA ALA A 327 -9.49 -0.11 1.57
C ALA A 327 -10.37 -0.01 2.83
N ARG A 328 -10.33 -1.01 3.72
CA ARG A 328 -11.04 -0.98 5.00
C ARG A 328 -10.50 0.11 5.93
N TRP A 329 -9.18 0.27 6.01
CA TRP A 329 -8.55 1.33 6.79
C TRP A 329 -8.86 2.71 6.22
N ALA A 330 -8.77 2.90 4.90
CA ALA A 330 -9.14 4.16 4.25
C ALA A 330 -10.62 4.50 4.49
N ALA A 331 -11.52 3.52 4.38
CA ALA A 331 -12.94 3.70 4.66
C ALA A 331 -13.22 4.00 6.15
N ALA A 332 -12.47 3.40 7.08
CA ALA A 332 -12.58 3.68 8.52
C ALA A 332 -12.06 5.08 8.86
N SER A 333 -10.87 5.44 8.36
CA SER A 333 -10.27 6.76 8.55
C SER A 333 -11.12 7.88 7.95
N GLN A 334 -11.74 7.63 6.79
CA GLN A 334 -12.64 8.59 6.17
C GLN A 334 -13.95 8.76 6.94
N ARG A 335 -14.48 7.70 7.56
CA ARG A 335 -15.66 7.79 8.45
C ARG A 335 -15.34 8.58 9.70
N GLU A 336 -14.24 8.27 10.38
CA GLU A 336 -13.80 8.94 11.60
C GLU A 336 -13.56 10.44 11.35
N GLY A 337 -12.86 10.80 10.27
CA GLY A 337 -12.68 12.20 9.88
C GLY A 337 -13.98 12.91 9.49
N SER A 338 -14.95 12.20 8.88
CA SER A 338 -16.26 12.79 8.54
C SER A 338 -17.14 13.02 9.77
N GLU A 339 -17.07 12.14 10.77
CA GLU A 339 -17.79 12.27 12.03
C GLU A 339 -17.23 13.42 12.87
N GLU A 340 -15.90 13.56 12.91
CA GLU A 340 -15.21 14.67 13.56
C GLU A 340 -15.54 16.01 12.90
N LEU A 341 -15.48 16.10 11.56
CA LEU A 341 -15.90 17.31 10.82
C LEU A 341 -17.38 17.65 11.06
N ALA A 342 -18.26 16.64 11.10
CA ALA A 342 -19.68 16.84 11.37
C ALA A 342 -19.94 17.25 12.83
N GLN A 343 -19.11 16.80 13.78
CA GLN A 343 -19.15 17.29 15.16
C GLN A 343 -18.72 18.75 15.24
N THR A 344 -17.57 19.11 14.66
CA THR A 344 -17.09 20.50 14.64
C THR A 344 -18.06 21.44 13.94
N GLN A 345 -18.66 21.03 12.81
CA GLN A 345 -19.71 21.81 12.15
C GLN A 345 -20.95 22.00 13.03
N ARG A 346 -21.41 20.95 13.71
CA ARG A 346 -22.58 21.04 14.60
C ARG A 346 -22.31 21.95 15.80
N GLU A 347 -21.11 21.90 16.34
CA GLU A 347 -20.68 22.74 17.46
C GLU A 347 -20.60 24.21 17.04
N LEU A 348 -19.98 24.51 15.89
CA LEU A 348 -19.96 25.85 15.29
C LEU A 348 -21.36 26.39 15.00
N LEU A 349 -22.25 25.56 14.43
CA LEU A 349 -23.64 25.96 14.18
C LEU A 349 -24.40 26.24 15.48
N ARG A 350 -24.12 25.48 16.55
CA ARG A 350 -24.72 25.69 17.87
C ARG A 350 -24.25 27.01 18.47
N ASP A 351 -22.96 27.29 18.42
CA ASP A 351 -22.38 28.55 18.94
C ASP A 351 -22.90 29.76 18.15
N PHE A 352 -22.96 29.66 16.83
CA PHE A 352 -23.50 30.73 15.99
C PHE A 352 -24.98 30.98 16.30
N ARG A 353 -25.77 29.92 16.51
CA ARG A 353 -27.17 30.03 16.90
C ARG A 353 -27.33 30.71 18.26
N LEU A 354 -26.56 30.30 19.28
CA LEU A 354 -26.59 30.92 20.61
C LEU A 354 -26.19 32.41 20.54
N SER A 355 -25.21 32.75 19.70
CA SER A 355 -24.83 34.14 19.45
C SER A 355 -25.96 34.94 18.81
N LEU A 356 -26.66 34.39 17.82
CA LEU A 356 -27.82 35.05 17.18
C LEU A 356 -28.98 35.24 18.15
N GLU A 357 -29.27 34.24 18.99
CA GLU A 357 -30.30 34.33 20.03
C GLU A 357 -29.93 35.39 21.08
N GLY A 358 -28.64 35.48 21.47
CA GLY A 358 -28.12 36.54 22.34
C GLY A 358 -28.24 37.94 21.73
N MET A 359 -27.86 38.11 20.46
CA MET A 359 -28.00 39.38 19.74
C MET A 359 -29.47 39.79 19.58
N ALA A 360 -30.36 38.84 19.32
CA ALA A 360 -31.80 39.10 19.23
C ALA A 360 -32.40 39.51 20.58
N ALA A 361 -31.95 38.88 21.68
CA ALA A 361 -32.37 39.26 23.04
C ALA A 361 -31.89 40.67 23.41
N GLU A 362 -30.66 41.03 23.05
CA GLU A 362 -30.13 42.38 23.29
C GLU A 362 -30.85 43.44 22.46
N SER A 363 -31.15 43.14 21.20
CA SER A 363 -31.95 44.01 20.33
C SER A 363 -33.35 44.25 20.90
N ARG A 364 -34.02 43.21 21.43
CA ARG A 364 -35.31 43.35 22.11
C ARG A 364 -35.20 44.21 23.36
N ARG A 365 -34.17 44.04 24.18
CA ARG A 365 -33.93 44.91 25.36
C ARG A 365 -33.80 46.37 24.97
N ILE A 366 -32.99 46.68 23.95
CA ILE A 366 -32.82 48.07 23.47
C ILE A 366 -34.15 48.65 22.96
N GLN A 367 -34.98 47.84 22.29
CA GLN A 367 -36.31 48.27 21.85
C GLN A 367 -37.28 48.48 23.02
N GLU A 368 -37.27 47.60 24.02
CA GLU A 368 -38.10 47.73 25.23
C GLU A 368 -37.71 48.97 26.04
N GLU A 369 -36.41 49.23 26.23
CA GLU A 369 -35.92 50.45 26.88
C GLU A 369 -36.27 51.71 26.07
N GLY A 370 -36.23 51.63 24.73
CA GLY A 370 -36.67 52.70 23.84
C GLY A 370 -38.16 53.00 23.95
N ALA A 371 -39.00 51.96 24.02
CA ALA A 371 -40.44 52.09 24.18
C ALA A 371 -40.81 52.68 25.55
N GLN A 372 -40.15 52.24 26.63
CA GLN A 372 -40.36 52.81 27.97
C GLN A 372 -40.01 54.30 28.04
N ARG A 373 -38.91 54.73 27.40
CA ARG A 373 -38.55 56.16 27.33
C ARG A 373 -39.57 56.98 26.56
N LEU A 374 -40.12 56.43 25.47
CA LEU A 374 -41.18 57.09 24.68
C LEU A 374 -42.48 57.23 25.49
N ASP A 375 -42.88 56.18 26.22
CA ASP A 375 -44.06 56.22 27.09
C ASP A 375 -43.89 57.20 28.26
N GLU A 376 -42.72 57.28 28.89
CA GLU A 376 -42.44 58.29 29.92
C GLU A 376 -42.54 59.72 29.38
N GLN A 377 -42.05 59.96 28.15
CA GLN A 377 -42.17 61.26 27.50
C GLN A 377 -43.63 61.61 27.16
N LEU A 378 -44.39 60.65 26.62
CA LEU A 378 -45.82 60.82 26.32
C LEU A 378 -46.63 61.10 27.59
N ALA A 379 -46.39 60.36 28.68
CA ALA A 379 -47.02 60.61 29.98
C ALA A 379 -46.61 61.97 30.59
N GLY A 380 -45.40 62.47 30.28
CA GLY A 380 -44.99 63.84 30.60
C GLY A 380 -45.82 64.89 29.86
N ILE A 381 -46.02 64.69 28.55
CA ILE A 381 -46.81 65.59 27.69
C ILE A 381 -48.29 65.60 28.11
N GLU A 382 -48.88 64.43 28.40
CA GLU A 382 -50.27 64.36 28.89
C GLU A 382 -50.47 65.09 30.22
N ARG A 383 -49.52 64.98 31.15
CA ARG A 383 -49.57 65.70 32.44
C ARG A 383 -49.51 67.21 32.25
N LEU A 384 -48.67 67.69 31.34
CA LEU A 384 -48.60 69.10 30.97
C LEU A 384 -49.91 69.57 30.33
N HIS A 385 -50.48 68.75 29.43
CA HIS A 385 -51.74 69.06 28.77
C HIS A 385 -52.91 69.18 29.76
N ARG A 386 -53.02 68.25 30.72
CA ARG A 386 -54.07 68.32 31.77
C ARG A 386 -53.95 69.56 32.64
N ARG A 387 -52.72 69.93 33.06
CA ARG A 387 -52.51 71.18 33.83
C ARG A 387 -52.98 72.42 33.08
N LEU A 388 -52.68 72.51 31.78
CA LEU A 388 -53.11 73.62 30.95
C LEU A 388 -54.64 73.67 30.77
N GLN A 389 -55.30 72.51 30.72
CA GLN A 389 -56.76 72.43 30.68
C GLN A 389 -57.41 72.89 31.99
N ASP A 390 -56.86 72.47 33.13
CA ASP A 390 -57.38 72.86 34.46
C ASP A 390 -57.26 74.39 34.66
N GLU A 391 -56.11 75.01 34.33
CA GLU A 391 -55.94 76.47 34.41
C GLU A 391 -56.92 77.25 33.50
N GLN A 392 -57.20 76.73 32.30
CA GLN A 392 -58.19 77.31 31.39
C GLN A 392 -59.62 77.23 31.94
N GLN A 393 -59.97 76.11 32.58
CA GLN A 393 -61.30 75.94 33.18
C GLN A 393 -61.51 76.82 34.41
N ASP A 394 -60.48 76.97 35.27
CA ASP A 394 -60.53 77.88 36.42
C ASP A 394 -60.70 79.34 35.98
N ALA A 395 -59.99 79.76 34.92
CA ALA A 395 -60.15 81.10 34.34
C ALA A 395 -61.56 81.34 33.77
N ALA A 396 -62.16 80.34 33.13
CA ALA A 396 -63.52 80.41 32.61
C ALA A 396 -64.59 80.42 33.72
N GLY A 397 -64.34 79.74 34.84
CA GLY A 397 -65.19 79.78 36.04
C GLY A 397 -65.26 81.17 36.66
N ALA A 398 -64.11 81.80 36.87
CA ALA A 398 -64.02 83.15 37.46
C ALA A 398 -64.75 84.22 36.64
N GLN A 399 -64.69 84.15 35.30
CA GLN A 399 -65.43 85.08 34.43
C GLN A 399 -66.96 84.91 34.51
N ARG A 400 -67.46 83.67 34.67
CA ARG A 400 -68.90 83.42 34.78
C ARG A 400 -69.47 83.93 36.10
N GLU A 401 -68.75 83.78 37.20
CA GLU A 401 -69.17 84.26 38.51
C GLU A 401 -69.28 85.80 38.54
N GLN A 402 -68.32 86.49 37.91
CA GLN A 402 -68.33 87.95 37.80
C GLN A 402 -69.50 88.48 36.95
N ALA A 403 -69.87 87.76 35.87
CA ALA A 403 -71.01 88.11 35.02
C ALA A 403 -72.35 87.93 35.75
N GLN A 404 -72.50 86.87 36.56
CA GLN A 404 -73.73 86.62 37.32
C GLN A 404 -73.95 87.66 38.43
N ALA A 405 -72.88 88.13 39.07
CA ALA A 405 -72.96 89.21 40.07
C ALA A 405 -73.50 90.53 39.48
N LEU A 406 -73.09 90.88 38.26
CA LEU A 406 -73.55 92.10 37.57
C LEU A 406 -75.03 92.03 37.17
N ILE A 407 -75.51 90.85 36.74
CA ILE A 407 -76.92 90.64 36.39
C ILE A 407 -77.81 90.77 37.64
N GLY A 408 -77.40 90.19 38.77
CA GLY A 408 -78.14 90.28 40.03
C GLY A 408 -78.28 91.73 40.56
N ALA A 409 -77.23 92.55 40.40
CA ALA A 409 -77.28 93.96 40.78
C ALA A 409 -78.28 94.78 39.93
N GLY A 410 -78.39 94.47 38.63
CA GLY A 410 -79.34 95.13 37.72
C GLY A 410 -80.81 94.86 38.05
N GLU A 411 -81.15 93.64 38.47
CA GLU A 411 -82.51 93.30 38.88
C GLU A 411 -82.94 94.00 40.18
N GLY A 412 -82.01 94.17 41.12
CA GLY A 412 -82.27 94.87 42.38
C GLY A 412 -82.65 96.34 42.17
N LEU A 413 -81.95 97.04 41.27
CA LEU A 413 -82.21 98.45 40.95
C LEU A 413 -83.61 98.65 40.32
N SER A 414 -84.02 97.70 39.45
CA SER A 414 -85.31 97.74 38.76
C SER A 414 -86.50 97.64 39.71
N ARG A 415 -86.41 96.77 40.74
CA ARG A 415 -87.48 96.62 41.75
C ARG A 415 -87.66 97.85 42.63
N THR A 416 -86.59 98.58 42.93
CA THR A 416 -86.67 99.80 43.74
C THR A 416 -87.32 100.94 42.95
N LEU A 417 -87.00 101.07 41.65
CA LEU A 417 -87.59 102.08 40.77
C LEU A 417 -89.09 101.85 40.54
N SER A 418 -89.54 100.60 40.42
CA SER A 418 -90.97 100.31 40.24
C SER A 418 -91.80 100.60 41.49
N ARG A 419 -91.25 100.38 42.68
CA ARG A 419 -91.91 100.68 43.96
C ARG A 419 -92.13 102.18 44.17
N LEU A 420 -91.09 103.00 43.93
CA LEU A 420 -91.18 104.47 44.01
C LEU A 420 -92.18 105.05 43.01
N ARG A 421 -92.28 104.46 41.81
CA ARG A 421 -93.24 104.87 40.79
C ARG A 421 -94.68 104.59 41.20
N GLY A 422 -94.93 103.50 41.93
CA GLY A 422 -96.25 103.16 42.46
C GLY A 422 -96.74 104.17 43.50
N GLU A 423 -95.89 104.46 44.50
CA GLU A 423 -96.21 105.38 45.59
C GLU A 423 -96.49 106.82 45.09
N ALA A 424 -95.72 107.28 44.09
CA ALA A 424 -95.93 108.59 43.48
C ALA A 424 -97.26 108.70 42.71
N SER A 425 -97.78 107.58 42.17
CA SER A 425 -99.04 107.56 41.43
C SER A 425 -100.27 107.61 42.34
N GLU A 426 -100.22 106.92 43.49
CA GLU A 426 -101.30 106.94 44.49
C GLU A 426 -101.43 108.31 45.14
N ALA A 427 -100.32 108.96 45.51
CA ALA A 427 -100.34 110.32 46.06
C ALA A 427 -100.99 111.33 45.10
N ARG A 428 -100.80 111.14 43.78
CA ARG A 428 -101.39 112.00 42.75
C ARG A 428 -102.90 111.79 42.58
N ALA A 429 -103.37 110.55 42.74
CA ALA A 429 -104.79 110.22 42.67
C ALA A 429 -105.57 110.73 43.90
N GLU A 430 -104.96 110.71 45.08
CA GLU A 430 -105.54 111.24 46.32
C GLU A 430 -105.77 112.75 46.24
N ALA A 431 -104.76 113.50 45.78
CA ALA A 431 -104.83 114.96 45.61
C ALA A 431 -105.92 115.38 44.61
N SER A 432 -106.12 114.60 43.53
CA SER A 432 -107.17 114.86 42.54
C SER A 432 -108.58 114.67 43.11
N ARG A 433 -108.78 113.68 44.00
CA ARG A 433 -110.09 113.43 44.65
C ARG A 433 -110.46 114.55 45.62
N GLN A 434 -109.49 115.05 46.39
CA GLN A 434 -109.71 116.18 47.30
C GLN A 434 -110.08 117.47 46.55
N LEU A 435 -109.42 117.75 45.42
CA LEU A 435 -109.72 118.91 44.58
C LEU A 435 -111.14 118.84 43.97
N GLN A 436 -111.60 117.66 43.57
CA GLN A 436 -112.95 117.47 43.04
C GLN A 436 -114.01 117.72 44.11
N HIS A 437 -113.80 117.19 45.32
CA HIS A 437 -114.75 117.36 46.43
C HIS A 437 -114.85 118.83 46.87
N PHE A 438 -113.74 119.58 46.83
CA PHE A 438 -113.73 121.02 47.12
C PHE A 438 -114.48 121.84 46.05
N ALA A 439 -114.34 121.48 44.78
CA ALA A 439 -115.05 122.14 43.67
C ALA A 439 -116.58 121.93 43.74
N GLU A 440 -117.02 120.82 44.30
CA GLU A 440 -118.45 120.47 44.43
C GLU A 440 -119.11 121.29 45.56
N SER A 441 -118.45 121.44 46.71
CA SER A 441 -118.93 122.30 47.80
C SER A 441 -119.05 123.78 47.42
N ILE A 442 -118.15 124.29 46.56
CA ILE A 442 -118.27 125.67 46.03
C ILE A 442 -119.52 125.84 45.15
N ARG A 443 -119.90 124.81 44.36
CA ARG A 443 -121.10 124.88 43.52
C ARG A 443 -122.38 124.91 44.34
N GLU A 444 -122.46 124.14 45.43
CA GLU A 444 -123.63 124.14 46.32
C GLU A 444 -123.83 125.52 46.98
N ILE A 445 -122.74 126.15 47.46
CA ILE A 445 -122.80 127.50 48.06
C ILE A 445 -123.29 128.54 47.04
N ALA A 446 -122.81 128.46 45.79
CA ALA A 446 -123.24 129.35 44.70
C ALA A 446 -124.70 129.13 44.27
N GLN A 447 -125.28 127.97 44.54
CA GLN A 447 -126.66 127.66 44.21
C GLN A 447 -127.62 128.22 45.26
N VAL A 448 -127.29 128.08 46.55
CA VAL A 448 -128.04 128.68 47.66
C VAL A 448 -128.06 130.21 47.57
N SER A 449 -126.95 130.84 47.20
CA SER A 449 -126.89 132.29 46.99
C SER A 449 -127.84 132.77 45.88
N ARG A 450 -128.06 131.98 44.83
CA ARG A 450 -128.94 132.34 43.70
C ARG A 450 -130.42 132.20 44.05
N GLU A 451 -130.78 131.24 44.90
CA GLU A 451 -132.16 131.09 45.37
C GLU A 451 -132.58 132.22 46.32
N VAL A 452 -131.69 132.65 47.23
CA VAL A 452 -131.94 133.80 48.12
C VAL A 452 -132.12 135.10 47.32
N GLN A 453 -131.33 135.29 46.27
CA GLN A 453 -131.40 136.49 45.43
C GLN A 453 -132.65 136.53 44.55
N ARG A 454 -133.20 135.36 44.19
CA ARG A 454 -134.47 135.24 43.45
C ARG A 454 -135.69 135.56 44.32
N GLY A 455 -135.69 135.10 45.58
CA GLY A 455 -136.76 135.42 46.54
C GLY A 455 -136.84 136.91 46.93
N LEU A 456 -135.72 137.63 46.88
CA LEU A 456 -135.69 139.08 47.15
C LEU A 456 -136.21 139.94 45.98
N LEU A 457 -136.15 139.43 44.74
CA LEU A 457 -136.64 140.13 43.55
C LEU A 457 -138.15 139.95 43.35
N GLU A 458 -138.69 138.77 43.65
CA GLU A 458 -140.14 138.50 43.55
C GLU A 458 -140.95 139.30 44.59
N GLY A 459 -140.38 139.60 45.77
CA GLY A 459 -141.01 140.47 46.77
C GLY A 459 -141.04 141.97 46.42
N GLN A 460 -140.29 142.43 45.41
CA GLN A 460 -140.30 143.85 44.99
C GLN A 460 -141.24 144.14 43.81
N GLU A 461 -141.65 143.15 43.02
CA GLU A 461 -142.67 143.35 41.98
C GLU A 461 -144.10 143.36 42.56
N GLU A 462 -144.35 142.73 43.71
CA GLU A 462 -145.65 142.76 44.41
C GLU A 462 -145.99 144.15 45.02
N GLN A 463 -145.02 145.06 45.15
CA GLN A 463 -145.22 146.43 45.64
C GLN A 463 -145.30 147.50 44.55
N ALA A 464 -144.89 147.22 43.30
CA ALA A 464 -144.76 148.24 42.26
C ALA A 464 -145.95 148.32 41.27
N THR A 465 -146.91 147.39 41.32
CA THR A 465 -148.14 147.42 40.48
C THR A 465 -149.43 147.51 41.31
N ASN A 466 -149.35 148.05 42.52
CA ASN A 466 -150.50 148.48 43.33
C ASN A 466 -150.57 150.03 43.45
N LEU A 467 -149.87 150.75 42.57
CA LEU A 467 -149.89 152.21 42.45
C LEU A 467 -149.76 152.57 40.97
N ARG A 468 -150.83 153.16 40.42
CA ARG A 468 -151.07 153.58 39.02
C ARG A 468 -151.83 152.51 38.23
N ASP A 469 -153.15 152.46 38.37
CA ASP A 469 -154.16 153.36 37.72
C ASP A 469 -154.62 152.80 36.38
#